data_AF-K8N4V7-F1
#
_entry.id   AF-K8N4V7-F1
#
_cell.length_a   1.000
_cell.length_b   1.000
_cell.length_c   1.000
_cell.angle_alpha   90.00
_cell.angle_beta   90.00
_cell.angle_gamma   90.00
#
_symmetry.space_group_name_H-M   'P 1'
#
loop_
_entity.id
_entity.type
_entity.pdbx_description
1 polymer ?
#
loop_
_entity_poly.entity_id
_entity_poly.type
_entity_poly.pdbx_seq_one_letter_code
_entity_poly.pdbx_strand_id
1 'polypeptide(L)'
;MKKGFVIVLSALVLASCGRPQRTVTPKSSETKQTSTSEKKQSGMDLKAIKDKDYSSIKGTWIDGRGNELVFDDKGLVSEDVELDASSFKQKDQIAEMTVSAKSGVGGYGLLLLPKGQKAGKDDASDKSKDRIWAGQSPAYGDDDNFYYRKKEQPKDREQADTDDSSSSSKTSKAKKWNTRSDGEVKSSKKADENDYAGYSDAQVEAAHVWAYVIQSVPKELNINESAAGTYIYQEGMGVTYPKTVHHLFGSYSAEGNITYASNGDGTVTIYPVPSHWHQSPDELKSEEFMTQFTQGILDHAETVTLPDGDPDLIRQILAVLK
;
A
#
# COMPACT_ATOMS: atom_id res chain seq x y z
N MET A 1 36.81 42.26 33.46
CA MET A 1 37.60 43.30 32.74
C MET A 1 39.07 43.17 33.12
N LYS A 2 39.97 43.54 32.19
CA LYS A 2 41.44 43.31 32.12
C LYS A 2 41.79 41.93 31.53
N LYS A 3 42.00 41.70 30.22
CA LYS A 3 42.76 42.40 29.14
C LYS A 3 44.19 42.70 29.58
N GLY A 4 45.19 41.94 29.14
CA GLY A 4 45.97 42.05 27.87
C GLY A 4 47.46 42.06 28.27
N PHE A 5 48.52 41.91 27.48
CA PHE A 5 48.85 41.78 26.05
C PHE A 5 50.39 41.46 26.10
N VAL A 6 50.94 40.40 25.49
CA VAL A 6 51.67 40.38 24.19
C VAL A 6 53.22 40.38 24.28
N ILE A 7 53.84 39.79 23.25
CA ILE A 7 55.24 39.87 22.72
C ILE A 7 56.27 38.90 23.34
N VAL A 8 57.18 38.20 22.65
CA VAL A 8 57.37 37.59 21.30
C VAL A 8 58.88 37.22 21.21
N LEU A 9 59.21 36.23 20.37
CA LEU A 9 60.52 35.91 19.76
C LEU A 9 61.62 35.21 20.61
N SER A 10 62.06 34.03 20.15
CA SER A 10 63.35 33.90 19.45
C SER A 10 63.53 32.50 18.85
N ALA A 11 64.09 32.49 17.64
CA ALA A 11 64.31 31.34 16.78
C ALA A 11 65.63 30.63 17.07
N LEU A 12 65.73 29.35 16.69
CA LEU A 12 67.01 28.74 16.29
C LEU A 12 66.79 27.84 15.07
N VAL A 13 67.53 28.17 14.01
CA VAL A 13 67.63 27.45 12.73
C VAL A 13 68.78 26.46 12.84
N LEU A 14 68.61 25.25 12.33
CA LEU A 14 69.72 24.44 11.85
C LEU A 14 69.43 23.95 10.42
N ALA A 15 70.32 24.35 9.53
CA ALA A 15 70.37 23.99 8.13
C ALA A 15 71.09 22.64 7.94
N SER A 16 70.66 21.86 6.94
CA SER A 16 71.49 20.85 6.29
C SER A 16 71.16 20.81 4.79
N CYS A 17 72.20 20.95 3.97
CA CYS A 17 72.26 21.00 2.50
C CYS A 17 71.79 19.67 1.85
N GLY A 18 71.36 19.53 0.60
CA GLY A 18 71.14 20.41 -0.56
C GLY A 18 71.08 19.56 -1.85
N ARG A 19 70.15 19.86 -2.79
CA ARG A 19 70.36 19.89 -4.27
C ARG A 19 69.11 20.44 -5.00
N PRO A 20 69.24 21.13 -6.16
CA PRO A 20 68.25 22.12 -6.60
C PRO A 20 67.36 21.72 -7.80
N GLN A 21 66.19 22.39 -7.82
CA GLN A 21 65.31 22.83 -8.93
C GLN A 21 64.52 21.82 -9.78
N ARG A 22 63.19 21.91 -9.67
CA ARG A 22 62.36 22.60 -10.68
C ARG A 22 61.03 23.09 -10.07
N THR A 23 60.78 24.39 -10.18
CA THR A 23 59.57 25.10 -9.74
C THR A 23 58.43 24.91 -10.73
N VAL A 24 57.24 24.54 -10.25
CA VAL A 24 55.94 24.99 -10.79
C VAL A 24 54.93 25.04 -9.62
N THR A 25 54.50 26.22 -9.19
CA THR A 25 53.25 26.42 -8.45
C THR A 25 52.08 26.41 -9.44
N PRO A 26 50.88 25.88 -9.11
CA PRO A 26 49.94 26.71 -8.35
C PRO A 26 48.88 25.98 -7.48
N LYS A 27 48.23 26.80 -6.65
CA LYS A 27 46.81 26.78 -6.27
C LYS A 27 46.33 25.80 -5.19
N SER A 28 46.09 26.40 -4.02
CA SER A 28 45.15 25.96 -2.99
C SER A 28 43.81 25.52 -3.60
N SER A 29 43.31 24.36 -3.17
CA SER A 29 41.89 24.04 -3.25
C SER A 29 41.46 23.39 -1.93
N GLU A 30 40.60 24.12 -1.21
CA GLU A 30 39.77 23.58 -0.14
C GLU A 30 39.03 22.36 -0.66
N THR A 31 39.36 21.19 -0.11
CA THR A 31 38.53 20.01 -0.32
C THR A 31 37.33 20.16 0.61
N LYS A 32 36.23 20.69 0.06
CA LYS A 32 34.90 20.60 0.64
C LYS A 32 34.55 19.11 0.72
N GLN A 33 34.78 18.50 1.88
CA GLN A 33 34.28 17.18 2.20
C GLN A 33 32.76 17.27 2.23
N THR A 34 32.13 16.94 1.09
CA THR A 34 30.73 16.55 1.05
C THR A 34 30.66 15.21 1.74
N SER A 35 30.28 15.21 3.01
CA SER A 35 29.97 14.01 3.78
C SER A 35 28.71 13.40 3.20
N THR A 36 28.86 12.46 2.26
CA THR A 36 27.80 11.54 1.88
C THR A 36 27.58 10.60 3.05
N SER A 37 26.61 10.94 3.91
CA SER A 37 26.13 10.09 4.98
C SER A 37 25.32 8.95 4.37
N GLU A 38 26.00 7.87 3.99
CA GLU A 38 25.36 6.56 3.83
C GLU A 38 24.78 6.15 5.19
N LYS A 39 23.49 6.45 5.38
CA LYS A 39 22.76 6.16 6.62
C LYS A 39 22.59 4.65 6.72
N LYS A 40 23.45 4.02 7.51
CA LYS A 40 23.28 2.64 8.02
C LYS A 40 21.83 2.52 8.53
N GLN A 41 20.97 1.78 7.82
CA GLN A 41 19.57 1.59 8.23
C GLN A 41 19.56 0.88 9.58
N SER A 42 19.39 1.66 10.65
CA SER A 42 18.93 1.15 11.94
C SER A 42 17.57 0.49 11.71
N GLY A 43 17.34 -0.66 12.32
CA GLY A 43 16.05 -1.35 12.22
C GLY A 43 14.91 -0.49 12.76
N MET A 44 13.68 -0.92 12.50
CA MET A 44 12.45 -0.27 12.94
C MET A 44 12.47 0.02 14.45
N ASP A 45 12.29 1.29 14.83
CA ASP A 45 12.32 1.75 16.21
C ASP A 45 10.91 2.14 16.68
N LEU A 46 10.25 1.23 17.39
CA LEU A 46 8.88 1.44 17.88
C LEU A 46 8.78 2.56 18.93
N LYS A 47 9.86 2.85 19.67
CA LYS A 47 9.85 3.93 20.67
C LYS A 47 9.85 5.28 19.98
N ALA A 48 10.68 5.44 18.94
CA ALA A 48 10.68 6.64 18.11
C ALA A 48 9.31 6.85 17.43
N ILE A 49 8.72 5.79 16.88
CA ILE A 49 7.42 5.86 16.20
C ILE A 49 6.30 6.28 17.16
N LYS A 50 6.32 5.80 18.41
CA LYS A 50 5.39 6.25 19.47
C LYS A 50 5.46 7.76 19.70
N ASP A 51 6.66 8.32 19.61
CA ASP A 51 6.92 9.77 19.75
C ASP A 51 6.75 10.52 18.41
N LYS A 52 6.11 9.88 17.41
CA LYS A 52 5.85 10.41 16.06
C LYS A 52 7.12 10.67 15.23
N ASP A 53 8.22 10.03 15.58
CA ASP A 53 9.43 9.99 14.77
C ASP A 53 9.42 8.74 13.88
N TYR A 54 9.08 8.96 12.61
CA TYR A 54 8.98 7.91 11.58
C TYR A 54 10.30 7.69 10.82
N SER A 55 11.40 8.33 11.23
CA SER A 55 12.67 8.25 10.50
C SER A 55 13.23 6.82 10.39
N SER A 56 12.88 5.94 11.34
CA SER A 56 13.25 4.53 11.34
C SER A 56 12.44 3.66 10.37
N ILE A 57 11.33 4.16 9.83
CA ILE A 57 10.48 3.50 8.83
C ILE A 57 10.37 4.26 7.51
N LYS A 58 10.97 5.46 7.42
CA LYS A 58 11.04 6.26 6.20
C LYS A 58 11.47 5.45 4.97
N GLY A 59 10.80 5.71 3.85
CA GLY A 59 11.03 5.08 2.55
C GLY A 59 9.79 4.37 2.02
N THR A 60 9.96 3.72 0.87
CA THR A 60 8.92 2.90 0.25
C THR A 60 9.00 1.48 0.77
N TRP A 61 7.86 0.94 1.17
CA TRP A 61 7.66 -0.46 1.49
C TRP A 61 6.75 -1.07 0.42
N ILE A 62 7.07 -2.27 -0.04
CA ILE A 62 6.35 -2.98 -1.10
C ILE A 62 6.06 -4.40 -0.63
N ASP A 63 4.84 -4.88 -0.87
CA ASP A 63 4.45 -6.26 -0.59
C ASP A 63 4.75 -7.19 -1.78
N GLY A 64 4.43 -8.48 -1.66
CA GLY A 64 4.65 -9.46 -2.74
C GLY A 64 3.74 -9.25 -3.95
N ARG A 65 2.69 -8.43 -3.80
CA ARG A 65 1.65 -8.15 -4.81
C ARG A 65 1.89 -6.82 -5.54
N GLY A 66 2.88 -6.05 -5.10
CA GLY A 66 3.29 -4.78 -5.71
C GLY A 66 2.58 -3.55 -5.13
N ASN A 67 1.82 -3.68 -4.05
CA ASN A 67 1.24 -2.55 -3.34
C ASN A 67 2.32 -1.79 -2.59
N GLU A 68 2.22 -0.46 -2.52
CA GLU A 68 3.25 0.38 -1.89
C GLU A 68 2.70 1.18 -0.70
N LEU A 69 3.49 1.25 0.37
CA LEU A 69 3.35 2.20 1.46
C LEU A 69 4.57 3.12 1.47
N VAL A 70 4.36 4.43 1.41
CA VAL A 70 5.44 5.41 1.40
C VAL A 70 5.43 6.18 2.70
N PHE A 71 6.54 6.16 3.45
CA PHE A 71 6.69 6.93 4.68
C PHE A 71 7.73 8.04 4.50
N ASP A 72 7.40 9.25 4.95
CA ASP A 72 8.33 10.37 5.10
C ASP A 72 8.64 10.66 6.59
N ASP A 73 9.24 11.82 6.87
CA ASP A 73 9.55 12.21 8.26
C ASP A 73 8.29 12.56 9.09
N LYS A 74 7.13 12.71 8.45
CA LYS A 74 5.83 13.05 9.07
C LYS A 74 4.88 11.86 9.17
N GLY A 75 5.15 10.75 8.48
CA GLY A 75 4.36 9.52 8.57
C GLY A 75 4.03 8.96 7.20
N LEU A 76 2.85 8.36 7.06
CA LEU A 76 2.37 7.83 5.80
C LEU A 76 2.07 8.96 4.80
N VAL A 77 2.60 8.83 3.58
CA VAL A 77 2.38 9.75 2.47
C VAL A 77 1.34 9.14 1.53
N SER A 78 0.14 9.72 1.55
CA SER A 78 -0.95 9.36 0.64
C SER A 78 -1.89 10.56 0.42
N GLU A 79 -2.52 10.62 -0.75
CA GLU A 79 -3.56 11.61 -1.05
C GLU A 79 -4.86 11.25 -0.33
N ASP A 80 -5.22 9.97 -0.27
CA ASP A 80 -6.55 9.50 0.13
C ASP A 80 -6.63 9.04 1.59
N VAL A 81 -5.50 8.64 2.19
CA VAL A 81 -5.47 8.12 3.56
C VAL A 81 -4.46 8.86 4.43
N GLU A 82 -4.66 8.78 5.73
CA GLU A 82 -3.77 9.34 6.74
C GLU A 82 -3.53 8.35 7.89
N LEU A 83 -2.33 8.41 8.45
CA LEU A 83 -1.96 7.62 9.62
C LEU A 83 -2.51 8.30 10.88
N ASP A 84 -3.38 7.61 11.62
CA ASP A 84 -3.82 8.08 12.93
C ASP A 84 -2.70 7.83 13.96
N ALA A 85 -1.86 8.84 14.18
CA ALA A 85 -0.78 8.75 15.14
C ALA A 85 -1.26 8.51 16.59
N SER A 86 -2.52 8.81 16.92
CA SER A 86 -3.09 8.60 18.26
C SER A 86 -3.51 7.15 18.51
N SER A 87 -3.70 6.37 17.44
CA SER A 87 -4.07 4.96 17.49
C SER A 87 -2.93 4.01 17.91
N PHE A 88 -1.71 4.52 18.08
CA PHE A 88 -0.53 3.69 18.37
C PHE A 88 -0.72 2.84 19.63
N LYS A 89 -0.67 1.52 19.45
CA LYS A 89 -0.75 0.53 20.53
C LYS A 89 0.42 -0.43 20.41
N GLN A 90 1.31 -0.40 21.40
CA GLN A 90 2.41 -1.37 21.46
C GLN A 90 2.02 -2.54 22.35
N LYS A 91 2.20 -3.75 21.84
CA LYS A 91 2.10 -5.00 22.60
C LYS A 91 3.40 -5.76 22.44
N ASP A 92 4.09 -5.99 23.55
CA ASP A 92 5.42 -6.59 23.55
C ASP A 92 6.40 -5.81 22.63
N GLN A 93 6.92 -6.48 21.61
CA GLN A 93 7.92 -5.95 20.68
C GLN A 93 7.33 -5.64 19.30
N ILE A 94 5.99 -5.58 19.19
CA ILE A 94 5.24 -5.23 17.98
C ILE A 94 4.32 -4.04 18.29
N ALA A 95 3.94 -3.27 17.26
CA ALA A 95 3.01 -2.16 17.44
C ALA A 95 1.94 -2.14 16.36
N GLU A 96 0.74 -1.74 16.75
CA GLU A 96 -0.41 -1.56 15.89
C GLU A 96 -0.71 -0.07 15.73
N MET A 97 -1.13 0.33 14.55
CA MET A 97 -1.63 1.66 14.23
C MET A 97 -2.82 1.53 13.27
N THR A 98 -3.61 2.58 13.15
CA THR A 98 -4.72 2.68 12.20
C THR A 98 -4.37 3.69 11.12
N VAL A 99 -4.68 3.34 9.88
CA VAL A 99 -4.73 4.26 8.76
C VAL A 99 -6.20 4.48 8.42
N SER A 100 -6.60 5.74 8.38
CA SER A 100 -7.97 6.17 8.12
C SER A 100 -8.04 6.83 6.76
N ALA A 101 -9.14 6.63 6.02
CA ALA A 101 -9.38 7.44 4.83
C ALA A 101 -9.68 8.89 5.23
N LYS A 102 -9.13 9.86 4.48
CA LYS A 102 -9.41 11.28 4.69
C LYS A 102 -10.84 11.67 4.35
N SER A 103 -11.52 10.83 3.58
CA SER A 103 -12.97 10.89 3.38
C SER A 103 -13.77 10.68 4.67
N GLY A 104 -13.12 10.19 5.73
CA GLY A 104 -13.73 9.78 6.98
C GLY A 104 -14.27 8.35 6.95
N VAL A 105 -14.30 7.69 5.79
CA VAL A 105 -14.92 6.37 5.64
C VAL A 105 -13.90 5.29 5.28
N GLY A 106 -13.83 4.28 6.13
CA GLY A 106 -12.95 3.15 5.93
C GLY A 106 -11.54 3.42 6.44
N GLY A 107 -10.70 2.40 6.29
CA GLY A 107 -9.37 2.36 6.85
C GLY A 107 -8.89 0.93 6.99
N TYR A 108 -7.67 0.80 7.46
CA TYR A 108 -7.02 -0.47 7.71
C TYR A 108 -6.04 -0.36 8.88
N GLY A 109 -5.74 -1.50 9.51
CA GLY A 109 -4.71 -1.58 10.52
C GLY A 109 -3.34 -1.72 9.88
N LEU A 110 -2.34 -1.12 10.51
CA LEU A 110 -0.93 -1.41 10.31
C LEU A 110 -0.40 -2.19 11.50
N LEU A 111 0.35 -3.26 11.22
CA LEU A 111 1.12 -3.98 12.21
C LEU A 111 2.61 -3.82 11.90
N LEU A 112 3.29 -3.09 12.77
CA LEU A 112 4.72 -2.80 12.73
C LEU A 112 5.49 -3.94 13.38
N LEU A 113 6.33 -4.61 12.59
CA LEU A 113 7.02 -5.83 12.97
C LEU A 113 8.53 -5.64 12.83
N PRO A 114 9.23 -5.22 13.90
CA PRO A 114 10.67 -5.23 13.92
C PRO A 114 11.23 -6.62 13.61
N LYS A 115 12.46 -6.65 13.11
CA LYS A 115 13.22 -7.87 12.84
C LYS A 115 13.15 -8.84 14.02
N GLY A 116 12.85 -10.10 13.72
CA GLY A 116 12.77 -11.21 14.66
C GLY A 116 11.41 -11.40 15.32
N GLN A 117 10.47 -10.45 15.16
CA GLN A 117 9.14 -10.54 15.76
C GLN A 117 8.18 -11.39 14.91
N LYS A 118 7.00 -11.72 15.44
CA LYS A 118 5.97 -12.47 14.69
C LYS A 118 4.63 -11.76 14.77
N ALA A 119 3.86 -11.79 13.68
CA ALA A 119 2.50 -11.28 13.63
C ALA A 119 1.49 -12.26 14.27
N GLY A 120 1.73 -13.56 14.13
CA GLY A 120 0.87 -14.62 14.64
C GLY A 120 1.54 -15.98 14.60
N LYS A 121 0.79 -17.03 14.96
CA LYS A 121 1.27 -18.42 14.95
C LYS A 121 1.56 -18.92 13.53
N ASP A 122 0.82 -18.40 12.56
CA ASP A 122 0.79 -18.71 11.15
C ASP A 122 1.63 -17.74 10.31
N ASP A 123 2.37 -16.82 10.93
CA ASP A 123 3.27 -15.88 10.25
C ASP A 123 4.25 -16.62 9.33
N ALA A 124 4.02 -16.55 8.02
CA ALA A 124 4.82 -17.16 6.97
C ALA A 124 6.01 -16.30 6.53
N SER A 125 6.10 -15.07 7.03
CA SER A 125 6.98 -14.04 6.48
C SER A 125 8.46 -14.15 6.87
N ASP A 126 9.33 -13.43 6.16
CA ASP A 126 10.76 -13.31 6.44
C ASP A 126 11.05 -12.46 7.70
N LYS A 127 11.03 -13.15 8.84
CA LYS A 127 11.33 -12.59 10.17
C LYS A 127 12.75 -12.06 10.32
N SER A 128 13.66 -12.31 9.37
CA SER A 128 15.01 -11.75 9.40
C SER A 128 15.07 -10.27 9.03
N LYS A 129 13.94 -9.70 8.61
CA LYS A 129 13.77 -8.30 8.22
C LYS A 129 12.71 -7.61 9.07
N ASP A 130 12.78 -6.28 9.10
CA ASP A 130 11.63 -5.48 9.49
C ASP A 130 10.53 -5.66 8.45
N ARG A 131 9.29 -5.70 8.90
CA ARG A 131 8.09 -5.88 8.09
C ARG A 131 7.00 -4.92 8.54
N ILE A 132 6.11 -4.60 7.62
CA ILE A 132 4.82 -3.99 7.93
C ILE A 132 3.75 -4.91 7.37
N TRP A 133 2.72 -5.21 8.13
CA TRP A 133 1.50 -5.80 7.59
C TRP A 133 0.41 -4.73 7.57
N ALA A 134 -0.41 -4.72 6.52
CA ALA A 134 -1.52 -3.78 6.38
C ALA A 134 -2.78 -4.54 5.97
N GLY A 135 -3.90 -4.28 6.64
CA GLY A 135 -5.16 -4.93 6.32
C GLY A 135 -6.23 -4.75 7.39
N GLN A 136 -7.42 -5.31 7.13
CA GLN A 136 -8.57 -5.21 8.03
C GLN A 136 -8.69 -6.40 8.99
N SER A 137 -8.24 -7.59 8.57
CA SER A 137 -8.26 -8.82 9.36
C SER A 137 -6.93 -9.56 9.26
N PRO A 138 -6.45 -10.23 10.33
CA PRO A 138 -5.21 -11.01 10.30
C PRO A 138 -5.13 -11.99 9.13
N ALA A 139 -4.13 -11.81 8.26
CA ALA A 139 -3.86 -12.67 7.11
C ALA A 139 -2.34 -12.93 7.01
N TYR A 140 -1.79 -13.67 7.98
CA TYR A 140 -0.33 -13.81 8.16
C TYR A 140 0.26 -15.06 7.49
N GLY A 141 -0.59 -15.96 6.98
CA GLY A 141 -0.21 -17.23 6.37
C GLY A 141 0.49 -17.15 5.01
N ASP A 142 0.68 -15.94 4.48
CA ASP A 142 1.30 -15.68 3.19
C ASP A 142 2.32 -14.54 3.33
N ASP A 143 3.55 -14.75 2.85
CA ASP A 143 4.62 -13.73 2.87
C ASP A 143 4.29 -12.54 1.97
N ASP A 144 3.51 -12.76 0.92
CA ASP A 144 3.13 -11.72 -0.03
C ASP A 144 2.21 -10.66 0.58
N ASN A 145 1.62 -10.92 1.75
CA ASN A 145 0.83 -9.97 2.53
C ASN A 145 1.67 -9.02 3.39
N PHE A 146 3.00 -9.22 3.44
CA PHE A 146 3.90 -8.39 4.23
C PHE A 146 4.67 -7.44 3.34
N TYR A 147 4.69 -6.18 3.75
CA TYR A 147 5.47 -5.13 3.13
C TYR A 147 6.91 -5.17 3.64
N TYR A 148 7.83 -5.09 2.70
CA TYR A 148 9.26 -5.00 2.92
C TYR A 148 9.82 -3.71 2.34
N ARG A 149 10.89 -3.17 2.92
CA ARG A 149 11.58 -2.01 2.35
C ARG A 149 11.99 -2.29 0.90
N LYS A 150 11.49 -1.48 -0.03
CA LYS A 150 11.95 -1.46 -1.42
C LYS A 150 13.41 -1.00 -1.40
N LYS A 151 14.34 -1.85 -1.86
CA LYS A 151 15.74 -1.45 -1.98
C LYS A 151 15.82 -0.29 -2.96
N GLU A 152 16.28 0.87 -2.52
CA GLU A 152 16.65 1.96 -3.43
C GLU A 152 17.78 1.43 -4.34
N GLN A 153 17.51 1.30 -5.64
CA GLN A 153 18.60 1.17 -6.60
C GLN A 153 19.31 2.52 -6.69
N PRO A 154 20.65 2.58 -6.58
CA PRO A 154 21.40 3.80 -6.81
C PRO A 154 21.12 4.32 -8.22
N LYS A 155 20.75 5.60 -8.34
CA LYS A 155 20.52 6.31 -9.60
C LYS A 155 21.81 6.73 -10.32
N ASP A 156 22.87 5.93 -10.24
CA ASP A 156 24.13 6.21 -10.93
C ASP A 156 24.47 5.06 -11.89
N ARG A 157 23.85 5.08 -13.07
CA ARG A 157 24.44 4.47 -14.26
C ARG A 157 24.49 5.50 -15.37
N GLU A 158 25.57 6.27 -15.29
CA GLU A 158 26.15 7.04 -16.36
C GLU A 158 26.25 6.16 -17.61
N GLN A 159 25.47 6.50 -18.63
CA GLN A 159 25.49 5.86 -19.93
C GLN A 159 26.46 6.65 -20.78
N ALA A 160 27.63 6.06 -21.04
CA ALA A 160 28.66 6.65 -21.88
C ALA A 160 28.11 6.98 -23.27
N ASP A 161 28.28 8.25 -23.64
CA ASP A 161 28.01 8.79 -24.96
C ASP A 161 28.86 8.09 -26.02
N THR A 162 28.21 7.70 -27.11
CA THR A 162 28.80 7.80 -28.44
C THR A 162 27.76 8.46 -29.34
N ASP A 163 28.01 9.73 -29.65
CA ASP A 163 27.35 10.52 -30.67
C ASP A 163 27.37 9.81 -32.03
N ASP A 164 26.21 9.72 -32.69
CA ASP A 164 26.09 10.20 -34.06
C ASP A 164 24.66 10.72 -34.30
N SER A 165 24.57 11.90 -34.87
CA SER A 165 23.37 12.72 -34.99
C SER A 165 22.48 12.29 -36.16
N SER A 166 21.16 12.26 -35.97
CA SER A 166 20.24 13.15 -36.71
C SER A 166 18.78 12.98 -36.27
N SER A 167 18.03 14.04 -36.52
CA SER A 167 16.71 14.40 -36.02
C SER A 167 15.55 13.48 -36.40
N SER A 168 14.58 13.33 -35.50
CA SER A 168 13.24 13.92 -35.65
C SER A 168 12.24 13.28 -34.67
N SER A 169 11.25 14.09 -34.30
CA SER A 169 10.13 13.82 -33.42
C SER A 169 9.29 12.58 -33.82
N LYS A 170 8.92 11.75 -32.84
CA LYS A 170 7.55 11.23 -32.58
C LYS A 170 7.56 10.09 -31.54
N THR A 171 6.70 10.26 -30.55
CA THR A 171 5.72 9.32 -29.95
C THR A 171 5.89 7.80 -30.12
N SER A 172 5.70 7.12 -28.97
CA SER A 172 5.13 5.77 -28.71
C SER A 172 6.02 4.52 -28.72
N LYS A 173 5.88 3.70 -27.64
CA LYS A 173 5.48 2.27 -27.59
C LYS A 173 5.95 1.63 -26.28
N ALA A 174 5.12 1.16 -25.33
CA ALA A 174 4.00 0.20 -25.42
C ALA A 174 4.37 -1.05 -26.23
N LYS A 175 4.82 -2.11 -25.53
CA LYS A 175 5.13 -3.40 -26.13
C LYS A 175 3.88 -4.29 -26.13
N LYS A 176 3.23 -4.23 -27.28
CA LYS A 176 2.14 -5.06 -27.81
C LYS A 176 2.44 -6.57 -27.72
N TRP A 177 1.48 -7.34 -27.21
CA TRP A 177 1.20 -8.70 -27.69
C TRP A 177 0.02 -8.63 -28.67
N ASN A 178 0.09 -9.43 -29.73
CA ASN A 178 -0.65 -9.25 -30.97
C ASN A 178 -2.15 -9.58 -30.87
N THR A 179 -2.99 -8.57 -31.09
CA THR A 179 -4.35 -8.69 -31.64
C THR A 179 -4.27 -8.94 -33.14
N ARG A 180 -5.02 -9.93 -33.65
CA ARG A 180 -5.43 -9.99 -35.07
C ARG A 180 -6.94 -9.87 -35.16
N SER A 181 -7.32 -9.19 -36.23
CA SER A 181 -8.54 -8.45 -36.50
C SER A 181 -9.83 -9.25 -36.64
N ASP A 182 -10.89 -8.53 -36.29
CA ASP A 182 -12.32 -8.78 -36.41
C ASP A 182 -12.80 -9.16 -37.82
N GLY A 183 -13.89 -9.93 -37.88
CA GLY A 183 -14.55 -10.35 -39.12
C GLY A 183 -15.41 -11.61 -39.02
N GLU A 184 -16.60 -11.46 -38.44
CA GLU A 184 -17.84 -12.19 -38.75
C GLU A 184 -18.08 -13.61 -38.19
N VAL A 185 -18.99 -13.64 -37.20
CA VAL A 185 -19.99 -14.66 -36.83
C VAL A 185 -19.75 -16.10 -37.34
N LYS A 186 -19.10 -16.91 -36.50
CA LYS A 186 -19.54 -18.29 -36.21
C LYS A 186 -18.94 -18.77 -34.91
N SER A 187 -19.84 -19.04 -33.97
CA SER A 187 -19.62 -19.86 -32.78
C SER A 187 -18.67 -21.02 -33.10
N SER A 188 -17.47 -20.96 -32.50
CA SER A 188 -16.55 -22.09 -32.42
C SER A 188 -15.84 -22.03 -31.07
N LYS A 189 -16.59 -22.51 -30.08
CA LYS A 189 -16.13 -23.22 -28.88
C LYS A 189 -14.66 -23.64 -28.94
N LYS A 190 -13.83 -23.04 -28.08
CA LYS A 190 -12.76 -23.70 -27.31
C LYS A 190 -12.22 -22.78 -26.21
N ALA A 191 -12.83 -22.91 -25.03
CA ALA A 191 -12.19 -22.81 -23.73
C ALA A 191 -12.96 -23.83 -22.87
N ASP A 192 -12.49 -25.09 -22.87
CA ASP A 192 -13.06 -26.08 -21.97
C ASP A 192 -12.55 -25.77 -20.55
N GLU A 193 -13.48 -25.75 -19.58
CA GLU A 193 -13.30 -26.06 -18.15
C GLU A 193 -13.24 -24.94 -17.08
N ASN A 194 -13.79 -23.74 -17.32
CA ASN A 194 -14.31 -22.89 -16.23
C ASN A 194 -15.85 -22.91 -16.19
N ASP A 195 -16.43 -24.10 -16.40
CA ASP A 195 -17.86 -24.31 -16.23
C ASP A 195 -18.12 -24.57 -14.73
N TYR A 196 -18.60 -23.55 -14.02
CA TYR A 196 -19.09 -23.68 -12.63
C TYR A 196 -20.50 -24.25 -12.63
N ALA A 197 -20.66 -25.39 -13.31
CA ALA A 197 -21.95 -26.04 -13.53
C ALA A 197 -22.65 -26.30 -12.18
N GLY A 198 -23.89 -25.81 -12.07
CA GLY A 198 -24.70 -25.91 -10.85
C GLY A 198 -24.77 -24.62 -10.03
N TYR A 199 -24.00 -23.60 -10.38
CA TYR A 199 -24.09 -22.26 -9.81
C TYR A 199 -24.68 -21.26 -10.81
N SER A 200 -25.37 -20.25 -10.32
CA SER A 200 -25.86 -19.14 -11.14
C SER A 200 -24.74 -18.15 -11.46
N ASP A 201 -24.90 -17.37 -12.53
CA ASP A 201 -23.93 -16.33 -12.91
C ASP A 201 -23.68 -15.33 -11.76
N ALA A 202 -24.72 -15.01 -10.98
CA ALA A 202 -24.59 -14.14 -9.81
C ALA A 202 -23.79 -14.78 -8.66
N GLN A 203 -23.92 -16.10 -8.46
CA GLN A 203 -23.12 -16.83 -7.47
C GLN A 203 -21.65 -16.91 -7.89
N VAL A 204 -21.40 -17.13 -9.19
CA VAL A 204 -20.06 -17.10 -9.76
C VAL A 204 -19.46 -15.71 -9.62
N GLU A 205 -20.17 -14.66 -10.00
CA GLU A 205 -19.70 -13.27 -9.85
C GLU A 205 -19.37 -12.96 -8.38
N ALA A 206 -20.25 -13.31 -7.44
CA ALA A 206 -19.99 -13.13 -6.01
C ALA A 206 -18.73 -13.84 -5.53
N ALA A 207 -18.47 -15.06 -6.01
CA ALA A 207 -17.25 -15.79 -5.69
C ALA A 207 -16.00 -15.12 -6.28
N HIS A 208 -16.08 -14.59 -7.50
CA HIS A 208 -14.99 -13.82 -8.11
C HIS A 208 -14.74 -12.51 -7.35
N VAL A 209 -15.79 -11.80 -6.92
CA VAL A 209 -15.65 -10.59 -6.10
C VAL A 209 -14.99 -10.93 -4.75
N TRP A 210 -15.46 -11.98 -4.08
CA TRP A 210 -14.86 -12.41 -2.81
C TRP A 210 -13.39 -12.79 -2.99
N ALA A 211 -13.08 -13.60 -4.00
CA ALA A 211 -11.73 -13.99 -4.32
C ALA A 211 -10.85 -12.79 -4.66
N TYR A 212 -11.37 -11.77 -5.36
CA TYR A 212 -10.61 -10.57 -5.71
C TYR A 212 -10.28 -9.72 -4.48
N VAL A 213 -11.26 -9.49 -3.59
CA VAL A 213 -11.12 -8.55 -2.45
C VAL A 213 -10.49 -9.23 -1.23
N ILE A 214 -10.97 -10.41 -0.85
CA ILE A 214 -10.59 -11.08 0.41
C ILE A 214 -9.53 -12.17 0.18
N GLN A 215 -9.43 -12.68 -1.06
CA GLN A 215 -8.35 -13.60 -1.50
C GLN A 215 -8.15 -14.83 -0.60
N SER A 216 -9.24 -15.30 -0.01
CA SER A 216 -9.25 -16.51 0.84
C SER A 216 -10.62 -17.20 0.79
N VAL A 217 -10.64 -18.48 1.15
CA VAL A 217 -11.87 -19.26 1.25
C VAL A 217 -12.53 -18.98 2.61
N PRO A 218 -13.77 -18.44 2.65
CA PRO A 218 -14.48 -18.27 3.90
C PRO A 218 -14.99 -19.62 4.41
N LYS A 219 -15.31 -19.72 5.70
CA LYS A 219 -15.99 -20.93 6.20
C LYS A 219 -17.39 -21.09 5.61
N GLU A 220 -18.06 -19.98 5.37
CA GLU A 220 -19.40 -19.87 4.83
C GLU A 220 -19.51 -18.53 4.11
N LEU A 221 -20.13 -18.49 2.93
CA LEU A 221 -20.36 -17.26 2.20
C LEU A 221 -21.86 -17.03 2.04
N ASN A 222 -22.35 -15.93 2.60
CA ASN A 222 -23.74 -15.49 2.45
C ASN A 222 -23.82 -14.34 1.46
N ILE A 223 -24.87 -14.33 0.65
CA ILE A 223 -25.18 -13.27 -0.31
C ILE A 223 -26.53 -12.67 0.06
N ASN A 224 -26.55 -11.40 0.45
CA ASN A 224 -27.78 -10.63 0.58
C ASN A 224 -27.84 -9.55 -0.51
N GLU A 225 -29.04 -9.13 -0.88
CA GLU A 225 -29.25 -8.07 -1.87
C GLU A 225 -30.02 -6.90 -1.24
N SER A 226 -29.61 -5.69 -1.58
CA SER A 226 -30.37 -4.45 -1.31
C SER A 226 -30.67 -3.74 -2.63
N ALA A 227 -31.94 -3.39 -2.83
CA ALA A 227 -32.37 -2.71 -4.04
C ALA A 227 -31.81 -1.29 -4.16
N ALA A 228 -31.69 -0.78 -5.39
CA ALA A 228 -31.40 0.64 -5.63
C ALA A 228 -32.38 1.54 -4.86
N GLY A 229 -31.87 2.63 -4.27
CA GLY A 229 -32.65 3.52 -3.41
C GLY A 229 -32.74 3.09 -1.94
N THR A 230 -32.17 1.94 -1.56
CA THR A 230 -32.01 1.55 -0.15
C THR A 230 -30.91 2.40 0.50
N TYR A 231 -31.12 2.84 1.75
CA TYR A 231 -30.11 3.57 2.51
C TYR A 231 -28.84 2.73 2.72
N ILE A 232 -27.68 3.38 2.60
CA ILE A 232 -26.39 2.75 2.86
C ILE A 232 -26.27 2.37 4.34
N TYR A 233 -26.76 3.25 5.22
CA TYR A 233 -26.88 3.00 6.64
C TYR A 233 -28.26 2.41 6.98
N GLN A 234 -28.26 1.25 7.63
CA GLN A 234 -29.48 0.45 7.82
C GLN A 234 -30.56 1.12 8.68
N GLU A 235 -30.19 2.09 9.52
CA GLU A 235 -31.15 2.86 10.34
C GLU A 235 -31.91 3.94 9.52
N GLY A 236 -31.71 3.99 8.19
CA GLY A 236 -32.52 4.81 7.29
C GLY A 236 -32.13 6.29 7.22
N MET A 237 -30.84 6.60 7.39
CA MET A 237 -30.30 7.97 7.35
C MET A 237 -29.16 8.10 6.35
N GLY A 238 -28.97 9.30 5.79
CA GLY A 238 -27.91 9.61 4.84
C GLY A 238 -28.33 9.38 3.38
N VAL A 239 -27.39 8.95 2.53
CA VAL A 239 -27.64 8.70 1.11
C VAL A 239 -27.96 7.22 0.85
N THR A 240 -28.47 6.95 -0.35
CA THR A 240 -28.93 5.63 -0.78
C THR A 240 -28.04 5.07 -1.89
N TYR A 241 -28.06 3.75 -2.07
CA TYR A 241 -27.34 3.12 -3.17
C TYR A 241 -27.97 3.49 -4.52
N PRO A 242 -27.18 3.90 -5.54
CA PRO A 242 -27.70 4.28 -6.85
C PRO A 242 -28.11 3.07 -7.70
N LYS A 243 -27.62 1.89 -7.36
CA LYS A 243 -27.90 0.60 -8.02
C LYS A 243 -28.23 -0.45 -6.97
N THR A 244 -28.80 -1.56 -7.42
CA THR A 244 -28.90 -2.77 -6.59
C THR A 244 -27.50 -3.23 -6.21
N VAL A 245 -27.31 -3.56 -4.93
CA VAL A 245 -26.02 -4.02 -4.38
C VAL A 245 -26.16 -5.39 -3.76
N HIS A 246 -25.08 -6.16 -3.84
CA HIS A 246 -24.89 -7.43 -3.17
C HIS A 246 -23.96 -7.23 -1.97
N HIS A 247 -24.39 -7.78 -0.83
CA HIS A 247 -23.62 -7.82 0.41
C HIS A 247 -23.11 -9.24 0.60
N LEU A 248 -21.79 -9.39 0.51
CA LEU A 248 -21.10 -10.64 0.78
C LEU A 248 -20.57 -10.61 2.21
N PHE A 249 -20.83 -11.65 2.98
CA PHE A 249 -20.32 -11.74 4.34
C PHE A 249 -20.09 -13.19 4.79
N GLY A 250 -19.04 -13.36 5.58
CA GLY A 250 -18.72 -14.63 6.20
C GLY A 250 -19.63 -14.97 7.39
N SER A 251 -19.43 -16.16 7.94
CA SER A 251 -20.07 -16.60 9.19
C SER A 251 -19.63 -15.80 10.42
N TYR A 252 -18.42 -15.24 10.37
CA TYR A 252 -17.87 -14.40 11.42
C TYR A 252 -17.51 -13.03 10.85
N SER A 253 -17.69 -11.97 11.63
CA SER A 253 -17.33 -10.60 11.21
C SER A 253 -15.86 -10.46 10.79
N ALA A 254 -14.97 -11.27 11.35
CA ALA A 254 -13.55 -11.31 11.01
C ALA A 254 -13.25 -11.85 9.60
N GLU A 255 -14.16 -12.61 8.99
CA GLU A 255 -14.00 -13.13 7.62
C GLU A 255 -14.23 -12.04 6.56
N GLY A 256 -14.77 -10.88 6.96
CA GLY A 256 -14.94 -9.71 6.11
C GLY A 256 -16.37 -9.53 5.61
N ASN A 257 -16.62 -8.32 5.12
CA ASN A 257 -17.84 -7.91 4.45
C ASN A 257 -17.48 -7.16 3.16
N ILE A 258 -18.19 -7.44 2.08
CA ILE A 258 -18.03 -6.71 0.81
C ILE A 258 -19.40 -6.23 0.39
N THR A 259 -19.50 -4.98 -0.04
CA THR A 259 -20.70 -4.47 -0.71
C THR A 259 -20.32 -4.06 -2.13
N TYR A 260 -21.00 -4.59 -3.13
CA TYR A 260 -20.70 -4.28 -4.52
C TYR A 260 -21.96 -4.25 -5.39
N ALA A 261 -21.90 -3.57 -6.54
CA ALA A 261 -22.93 -3.62 -7.59
C ALA A 261 -22.34 -4.19 -8.87
N SER A 262 -23.09 -5.07 -9.55
CA SER A 262 -22.73 -5.52 -10.90
C SER A 262 -23.02 -4.42 -11.93
N ASN A 263 -22.14 -4.25 -12.91
CA ASN A 263 -22.35 -3.34 -14.04
C ASN A 263 -22.84 -4.05 -15.31
N GLY A 264 -22.87 -5.39 -15.32
CA GLY A 264 -23.35 -6.19 -16.46
C GLY A 264 -22.43 -6.22 -17.68
N ASP A 265 -21.25 -5.60 -17.59
CA ASP A 265 -20.23 -5.53 -18.65
C ASP A 265 -18.93 -6.27 -18.27
N GLY A 266 -18.99 -7.11 -17.24
CA GLY A 266 -17.82 -7.79 -16.66
C GLY A 266 -17.06 -6.95 -15.62
N THR A 267 -17.53 -5.74 -15.32
CA THR A 267 -17.04 -4.94 -14.20
C THR A 267 -18.02 -4.92 -13.03
N VAL A 268 -17.49 -4.62 -11.85
CA VAL A 268 -18.27 -4.38 -10.64
C VAL A 268 -17.84 -3.08 -9.98
N THR A 269 -18.76 -2.42 -9.29
CA THR A 269 -18.47 -1.27 -8.44
C THR A 269 -18.47 -1.71 -6.98
N ILE A 270 -17.33 -1.62 -6.30
CA ILE A 270 -17.14 -1.99 -4.90
C ILE A 270 -17.29 -0.75 -4.02
N TYR A 271 -18.12 -0.84 -3.00
CA TYR A 271 -18.38 0.24 -2.05
C TYR A 271 -17.59 -0.02 -0.75
N PRO A 272 -16.81 0.95 -0.25
CA PRO A 272 -16.03 0.83 0.99
C PRO A 272 -16.92 0.98 2.24
N VAL A 273 -17.95 0.14 2.35
CA VAL A 273 -18.90 0.17 3.47
C VAL A 273 -18.22 -0.41 4.72
N PRO A 274 -18.17 0.34 5.85
CA PRO A 274 -17.51 -0.14 7.05
C PRO A 274 -18.22 -1.39 7.60
N SER A 275 -17.44 -2.37 8.06
CA SER A 275 -17.99 -3.54 8.76
C SER A 275 -18.69 -3.15 10.05
N HIS A 276 -18.15 -2.13 10.74
CA HIS A 276 -18.62 -1.61 12.02
C HIS A 276 -18.61 -0.08 12.03
N TRP A 277 -19.68 0.51 12.55
CA TRP A 277 -19.87 1.96 12.67
C TRP A 277 -19.35 2.42 14.04
N HIS A 278 -18.08 2.85 14.10
CA HIS A 278 -17.40 3.23 15.35
C HIS A 278 -17.65 4.66 15.82
N GLN A 279 -18.48 5.42 15.10
CA GLN A 279 -18.82 6.80 15.42
C GLN A 279 -19.60 6.87 16.73
N SER A 280 -19.55 8.03 17.38
CA SER A 280 -20.31 8.23 18.61
C SER A 280 -21.82 8.12 18.33
N PRO A 281 -22.63 7.74 19.34
CA PRO A 281 -24.08 7.66 19.17
C PRO A 281 -24.73 8.97 18.69
N ASP A 282 -24.12 10.12 19.00
CA ASP A 282 -24.62 11.43 18.57
C ASP A 282 -24.31 11.70 17.08
N GLU A 283 -23.12 11.30 16.62
CA GLU A 283 -22.74 11.37 15.20
C GLU A 283 -23.59 10.43 14.34
N LEU A 284 -23.83 9.19 14.79
CA LEU A 284 -24.68 8.23 14.08
C LEU A 284 -26.15 8.63 13.99
N LYS A 285 -26.58 9.60 14.79
CA LYS A 285 -27.94 10.19 14.75
C LYS A 285 -27.98 11.55 14.08
N SER A 286 -26.84 12.09 13.69
CA SER A 286 -26.74 13.37 13.00
C SER A 286 -26.96 13.17 11.50
N GLU A 287 -28.04 13.75 10.97
CA GLU A 287 -28.38 13.64 9.56
C GLU A 287 -27.31 14.23 8.64
N GLU A 288 -26.73 15.37 9.02
CA GLU A 288 -25.66 16.02 8.25
C GLU A 288 -24.41 15.15 8.21
N PHE A 289 -23.98 14.63 9.37
CA PHE A 289 -22.82 13.74 9.46
C PHE A 289 -23.04 12.47 8.66
N MET A 290 -24.17 11.80 8.86
CA MET A 290 -24.46 10.55 8.16
C MET A 290 -24.61 10.76 6.66
N THR A 291 -25.15 11.89 6.21
CA THR A 291 -25.20 12.24 4.78
C THR A 291 -23.80 12.40 4.21
N GLN A 292 -22.92 13.17 4.87
CA GLN A 292 -21.54 13.37 4.41
C GLN A 292 -20.75 12.06 4.42
N PHE A 293 -20.87 11.28 5.49
CA PHE A 293 -20.18 10.01 5.64
C PHE A 293 -20.63 9.00 4.57
N THR A 294 -21.94 8.80 4.41
CA THR A 294 -22.45 7.85 3.40
C THR A 294 -22.22 8.36 1.97
N GLN A 295 -22.18 9.67 1.73
CA GLN A 295 -21.75 10.22 0.44
C GLN A 295 -20.27 9.89 0.17
N GLY A 296 -19.41 9.96 1.18
CA GLY A 296 -18.01 9.53 1.07
C GLY A 296 -17.85 8.09 0.59
N ILE A 297 -18.75 7.17 1.00
CA ILE A 297 -18.79 5.78 0.53
C ILE A 297 -19.06 5.73 -0.98
N LEU A 298 -20.00 6.53 -1.47
CA LEU A 298 -20.31 6.57 -2.90
C LEU A 298 -19.17 7.18 -3.72
N ASP A 299 -18.57 8.25 -3.22
CA ASP A 299 -17.51 8.98 -3.92
C ASP A 299 -16.22 8.16 -4.03
N HIS A 300 -15.98 7.25 -3.07
CA HIS A 300 -14.81 6.37 -3.03
C HIS A 300 -15.13 4.95 -3.51
N ALA A 301 -16.31 4.74 -4.12
CA ALA A 301 -16.64 3.47 -4.74
C ALA A 301 -15.73 3.23 -5.95
N GLU A 302 -15.10 2.05 -6.00
CA GLU A 302 -14.14 1.72 -7.06
C GLU A 302 -14.80 0.79 -8.08
N THR A 303 -14.67 1.12 -9.37
CA THR A 303 -15.10 0.22 -10.44
C THR A 303 -13.92 -0.59 -10.94
N VAL A 304 -14.03 -1.92 -10.82
CA VAL A 304 -12.96 -2.86 -11.14
C VAL A 304 -13.43 -3.86 -12.20
N THR A 305 -12.52 -4.25 -13.08
CA THR A 305 -12.72 -5.40 -13.98
C THR A 305 -12.30 -6.66 -13.25
N LEU A 306 -13.21 -7.61 -13.08
CA LEU A 306 -12.90 -8.84 -12.35
C LEU A 306 -11.99 -9.74 -13.20
N PRO A 307 -10.83 -10.18 -12.67
CA PRO A 307 -10.05 -11.21 -13.33
C PRO A 307 -10.77 -12.57 -13.24
N ASP A 308 -10.38 -13.49 -14.11
CA ASP A 308 -10.88 -14.88 -14.08
C ASP A 308 -10.53 -15.60 -12.76
N GLY A 309 -9.54 -15.11 -12.01
CA GLY A 309 -9.12 -15.67 -10.72
C GLY A 309 -8.48 -17.05 -10.82
N ASP A 310 -8.10 -17.61 -9.67
CA ASP A 310 -7.70 -19.02 -9.56
C ASP A 310 -8.96 -19.91 -9.55
N PRO A 311 -9.17 -20.78 -10.56
CA PRO A 311 -10.36 -21.62 -10.64
C PRO A 311 -10.57 -22.50 -9.41
N ASP A 312 -9.50 -22.98 -8.75
CA ASP A 312 -9.60 -23.82 -7.56
C ASP A 312 -10.07 -23.02 -6.35
N LEU A 313 -9.62 -21.77 -6.21
CA LEU A 313 -10.10 -20.85 -5.19
C LEU A 313 -11.58 -20.52 -5.41
N ILE A 314 -11.98 -20.23 -6.64
CA ILE A 314 -13.39 -19.95 -6.97
C ILE A 314 -14.26 -21.16 -6.67
N ARG A 315 -13.86 -22.38 -7.07
CA ARG A 315 -14.60 -23.62 -6.74
C ARG A 315 -14.75 -23.82 -5.22
N GLN A 316 -13.71 -23.54 -4.45
CA GLN A 316 -13.76 -23.67 -2.98
C GLN A 316 -14.69 -22.64 -2.34
N ILE A 317 -14.69 -21.38 -2.82
CA ILE A 317 -15.62 -20.34 -2.36
C ILE A 317 -17.07 -20.69 -2.73
N LEU A 318 -17.31 -21.17 -3.96
CA LEU A 318 -18.62 -21.62 -4.40
C LEU A 318 -19.15 -22.79 -3.57
N ALA A 319 -18.28 -23.70 -3.13
CA ALA A 319 -18.67 -24.85 -2.32
C ALA A 319 -19.19 -24.48 -0.91
N VAL A 320 -18.89 -23.26 -0.44
CA VAL A 320 -19.31 -22.77 0.89
C VAL A 320 -20.44 -21.73 0.83
N LEU A 321 -21.01 -21.49 -0.36
CA LEU A 321 -22.18 -20.62 -0.53
C LEU A 321 -23.42 -21.18 0.18
N LYS A 322 -24.25 -20.28 0.71
CA LYS A 322 -25.51 -20.58 1.40
C LYS A 322 -26.71 -19.90 0.77
#